data_AF-A0A964QC37-F1
#
_entry.id   AF-A0A964QC37-F1
#
_cell.length_a   1.000
_cell.length_b   1.000
_cell.length_c   1.000
_cell.angle_alpha   90.00
_cell.angle_beta   90.00
_cell.angle_gamma   90.00
#
_symmetry.space_group_name_H-M   'P 1'
#
loop_
_entity.id
_entity.type
_entity.pdbx_description
1 polymer ?
#
loop_
_entity_poly.entity_id
_entity_poly.type
_entity_poly.pdbx_seq_one_letter_code
_entity_poly.pdbx_strand_id
1 'polypeptide(L)'
;MRSRPAPLGSSSRATWTKNMSQSTRRMRRGTGSVGAGAVTAGAPAGSDSSSHHERRSAGPRAPRRGAAVGYMAGYMPTPDPQDANLDLIPEARREIIRLLKRRGPLPVEEIAEALAVTVSGARQHLSSLERDGIVTYQRVWQGPGRPRHLYELTDRGDALFQRRYAELLGELLGYVREADPGLVDLVFARRSHRRFESARPRLEDLSLTERLREVVRIMDEDGYYPELQTQREGEWRILVRNCPVRALGEKYAPA
;
A
#
# COMPACT_ATOMS: atom_id res chain seq x y z
N MET A 1 64.10 -10.81 3.30
CA MET A 1 63.12 -11.61 2.51
C MET A 1 61.94 -11.97 3.41
N ARG A 2 60.72 -11.54 3.06
CA ARG A 2 59.42 -12.17 3.36
C ARG A 2 58.36 -11.45 2.51
N SER A 3 57.40 -12.20 1.99
CA SER A 3 56.73 -11.86 0.72
C SER A 3 55.42 -11.09 0.89
N ARG A 4 55.15 -10.13 -0.01
CA ARG A 4 53.82 -9.51 -0.16
C ARG A 4 52.86 -10.50 -0.85
N PRO A 5 51.63 -10.69 -0.38
CA PRO A 5 50.54 -11.21 -1.21
C PRO A 5 49.96 -10.10 -2.11
N ALA A 6 49.54 -10.48 -3.31
CA ALA A 6 48.92 -9.60 -4.31
C ALA A 6 47.38 -9.48 -4.10
N PRO A 7 46.70 -8.44 -4.65
CA PRO A 7 45.31 -8.16 -4.35
C PRO A 7 44.33 -8.99 -5.19
N LEU A 8 43.17 -9.33 -4.61
CA LEU A 8 42.04 -9.97 -5.29
C LEU A 8 40.76 -9.14 -5.11
N GLY A 9 39.96 -9.05 -6.17
CA GLY A 9 38.55 -8.67 -6.10
C GLY A 9 38.23 -7.19 -6.32
N SER A 10 37.78 -6.83 -7.53
CA SER A 10 37.26 -5.50 -7.84
C SER A 10 35.93 -5.23 -7.13
N SER A 11 35.98 -4.46 -6.03
CA SER A 11 34.78 -3.89 -5.41
C SER A 11 34.18 -2.80 -6.31
N SER A 12 33.01 -3.07 -6.89
CA SER A 12 32.25 -2.09 -7.67
C SER A 12 31.70 -1.00 -6.76
N ARG A 13 32.43 0.13 -6.73
CA ARG A 13 32.05 1.35 -6.03
C ARG A 13 30.70 1.86 -6.55
N ALA A 14 29.68 1.88 -5.69
CA ALA A 14 28.41 2.54 -6.00
C ALA A 14 28.56 4.04 -5.75
N THR A 15 28.76 4.83 -6.80
CA THR A 15 28.74 6.29 -6.73
C THR A 15 27.29 6.77 -6.65
N TRP A 16 26.95 7.50 -5.58
CA TRP A 16 25.74 8.31 -5.54
C TRP A 16 25.95 9.55 -6.41
N THR A 17 25.02 9.78 -7.33
CA THR A 17 24.95 11.01 -8.12
C THR A 17 23.54 11.56 -7.96
N LYS A 18 23.44 12.65 -7.20
CA LYS A 18 22.22 13.43 -7.01
C LYS A 18 21.73 13.97 -8.35
N ASN A 19 20.59 13.49 -8.84
CA ASN A 19 19.90 14.14 -9.95
C ASN A 19 18.37 14.01 -9.81
N MET A 20 17.68 15.14 -9.97
CA MET A 20 16.22 15.20 -9.93
C MET A 20 15.64 14.73 -11.28
N SER A 21 14.40 14.23 -11.24
CA SER A 21 13.62 13.67 -12.35
C SER A 21 14.05 12.28 -12.87
N GLN A 22 13.07 11.37 -12.85
CA GLN A 22 12.94 10.12 -13.61
C GLN A 22 14.21 9.24 -13.81
N SER A 23 14.44 8.29 -12.90
CA SER A 23 15.54 7.30 -13.03
C SER A 23 15.04 5.89 -13.42
N THR A 24 15.17 5.52 -14.69
CA THR A 24 15.10 4.12 -15.15
C THR A 24 16.47 3.44 -15.02
N ARG A 25 16.60 2.42 -14.17
CA ARG A 25 17.87 1.70 -13.98
C ARG A 25 17.93 0.45 -14.86
N ARG A 26 18.49 0.58 -16.06
CA ARG A 26 18.64 -0.53 -17.02
C ARG A 26 19.88 -1.39 -16.69
N MET A 27 19.67 -2.65 -16.30
CA MET A 27 20.74 -3.66 -16.23
C MET A 27 20.78 -4.47 -17.52
N ARG A 28 21.99 -4.71 -18.08
CA ARG A 28 22.17 -5.41 -19.36
C ARG A 28 23.35 -6.38 -19.32
N ARG A 29 23.08 -7.62 -19.72
CA ARG A 29 23.97 -8.63 -20.35
C ARG A 29 23.08 -9.40 -21.33
N GLY A 30 23.54 -10.15 -22.33
CA GLY A 30 24.86 -10.38 -22.92
C GLY A 30 24.59 -11.10 -24.26
N THR A 31 25.46 -10.99 -25.26
CA THR A 31 25.16 -11.40 -26.64
C THR A 31 25.11 -12.93 -26.85
N GLY A 32 24.15 -13.39 -27.67
CA GLY A 32 24.10 -14.74 -28.26
C GLY A 32 23.10 -14.82 -29.41
N SER A 33 23.55 -15.21 -30.62
CA SER A 33 22.76 -15.57 -31.82
C SER A 33 22.21 -17.01 -31.70
N VAL A 34 21.32 -17.62 -32.51
CA VAL A 34 20.91 -17.66 -33.95
C VAL A 34 19.41 -18.13 -33.98
N GLY A 35 18.54 -18.03 -35.01
CA GLY A 35 18.56 -17.52 -36.39
C GLY A 35 17.84 -18.48 -37.40
N ALA A 36 17.21 -17.95 -38.47
CA ALA A 36 16.35 -18.63 -39.48
C ALA A 36 15.02 -19.24 -38.97
N GLY A 37 13.93 -19.43 -39.73
CA GLY A 37 13.48 -19.06 -41.10
C GLY A 37 11.97 -19.45 -41.23
N ALA A 38 11.06 -18.70 -41.87
CA ALA A 38 10.77 -18.65 -43.32
C ALA A 38 10.31 -20.03 -43.89
N VAL A 39 9.25 -20.26 -44.70
CA VAL A 39 8.45 -19.48 -45.69
C VAL A 39 7.00 -20.06 -45.85
N THR A 40 6.14 -19.37 -46.63
CA THR A 40 4.79 -19.68 -47.18
C THR A 40 4.71 -20.94 -48.09
N ALA A 41 3.65 -21.37 -48.82
CA ALA A 41 2.34 -20.82 -49.29
C ALA A 41 1.40 -21.97 -49.79
N GLY A 42 0.17 -21.69 -50.27
CA GLY A 42 -0.52 -22.55 -51.28
C GLY A 42 -2.05 -22.70 -51.19
N ALA A 43 -2.76 -22.41 -52.29
CA ALA A 43 -4.20 -22.66 -52.57
C ALA A 43 -4.32 -23.67 -53.76
N PRO A 44 -5.44 -23.89 -54.53
CA PRO A 44 -6.77 -23.25 -54.55
C PRO A 44 -8.02 -24.13 -54.92
N ALA A 45 -9.18 -23.46 -55.07
CA ALA A 45 -10.29 -23.67 -56.04
C ALA A 45 -11.30 -24.85 -55.94
N GLY A 46 -12.57 -24.54 -56.22
CA GLY A 46 -13.71 -25.47 -56.44
C GLY A 46 -15.07 -24.75 -56.34
N SER A 47 -15.98 -24.93 -57.31
CA SER A 47 -17.20 -24.12 -57.49
C SER A 47 -18.53 -24.83 -57.14
N ASP A 48 -19.59 -24.01 -57.16
CA ASP A 48 -20.99 -24.31 -57.52
C ASP A 48 -22.08 -24.30 -56.43
N SER A 49 -23.34 -24.30 -56.92
CA SER A 49 -24.39 -23.38 -56.49
C SER A 49 -25.65 -24.03 -55.89
N SER A 50 -26.45 -23.19 -55.25
CA SER A 50 -27.93 -23.23 -55.17
C SER A 50 -28.66 -23.66 -53.88
N SER A 51 -29.71 -22.86 -53.60
CA SER A 51 -30.97 -23.14 -52.88
C SER A 51 -31.01 -23.46 -51.37
N HIS A 52 -31.63 -22.53 -50.65
CA HIS A 52 -32.52 -22.65 -49.48
C HIS A 52 -32.56 -23.95 -48.64
N HIS A 53 -32.21 -23.83 -47.35
CA HIS A 53 -33.18 -24.05 -46.25
C HIS A 53 -32.69 -23.41 -44.92
N GLU A 54 -33.62 -23.14 -44.01
CA GLU A 54 -33.35 -22.52 -42.71
C GLU A 54 -32.62 -23.44 -41.73
N ARG A 55 -31.62 -22.86 -41.02
CA ARG A 55 -31.39 -23.05 -39.58
C ARG A 55 -30.35 -22.02 -39.10
N ARG A 56 -30.78 -21.02 -38.32
CA ARG A 56 -29.87 -20.07 -37.67
C ARG A 56 -29.23 -20.71 -36.44
N SER A 57 -28.00 -21.19 -36.61
CA SER A 57 -27.16 -21.76 -35.55
C SER A 57 -26.16 -20.73 -35.00
N ALA A 58 -25.85 -20.84 -33.71
CA ALA A 58 -24.73 -20.22 -33.00
C ALA A 58 -24.62 -18.67 -33.04
N GLY A 59 -24.96 -18.03 -31.92
CA GLY A 59 -24.57 -16.64 -31.63
C GLY A 59 -23.03 -16.47 -31.47
N PRO A 60 -22.53 -15.23 -31.48
CA PRO A 60 -21.09 -14.95 -31.53
C PRO A 60 -20.35 -15.47 -30.29
N ARG A 61 -19.19 -16.12 -30.53
CA ARG A 61 -18.29 -16.60 -29.48
C ARG A 61 -17.83 -15.46 -28.58
N ALA A 62 -18.02 -15.63 -27.27
CA ALA A 62 -17.47 -14.73 -26.26
C ALA A 62 -15.92 -14.68 -26.35
N PRO A 63 -15.30 -13.51 -26.09
CA PRO A 63 -13.84 -13.38 -26.09
C PRO A 63 -13.20 -14.29 -25.04
N ARG A 64 -12.06 -14.88 -25.40
CA ARG A 64 -11.28 -15.77 -24.52
C ARG A 64 -10.87 -15.01 -23.25
N ARG A 65 -11.09 -15.62 -22.09
CA ARG A 65 -10.71 -15.07 -20.78
C ARG A 65 -9.21 -14.73 -20.77
N GLY A 66 -8.88 -13.44 -20.72
CA GLY A 66 -7.59 -13.00 -20.21
C GLY A 66 -7.44 -13.46 -18.76
N ALA A 67 -6.22 -13.78 -18.34
CA ALA A 67 -5.96 -14.31 -17.00
C ALA A 67 -6.45 -13.31 -15.94
N ALA A 68 -7.46 -13.72 -15.17
CA ALA A 68 -7.88 -12.98 -13.99
C ALA A 68 -6.74 -13.03 -12.96
N VAL A 69 -6.21 -11.86 -12.61
CA VAL A 69 -5.29 -11.73 -11.48
C VAL A 69 -6.10 -12.09 -10.23
N GLY A 70 -5.80 -13.25 -9.67
CA GLY A 70 -6.54 -13.80 -8.53
C GLY A 70 -6.26 -13.01 -7.27
N TYR A 71 -7.13 -12.04 -6.95
CA TYR A 71 -7.25 -11.51 -5.60
C TYR A 71 -7.70 -12.66 -4.69
N MET A 72 -6.80 -13.15 -3.83
CA MET A 72 -7.15 -14.18 -2.87
C MET A 72 -8.12 -13.62 -1.84
N ALA A 73 -9.33 -14.19 -1.79
CA ALA A 73 -10.27 -13.94 -0.71
C ALA A 73 -9.67 -14.44 0.61
N GLY A 74 -9.30 -13.51 1.50
CA GLY A 74 -8.72 -13.85 2.81
C GLY A 74 -8.05 -12.68 3.53
N TYR A 75 -7.44 -11.74 2.79
CA TYR A 75 -6.90 -10.51 3.37
C TYR A 75 -7.80 -9.32 3.02
N MET A 76 -8.70 -8.95 3.93
CA MET A 76 -9.12 -7.55 3.98
C MET A 76 -7.94 -6.78 4.58
N PRO A 77 -7.27 -5.88 3.83
CA PRO A 77 -6.31 -4.99 4.47
C PRO A 77 -7.06 -4.21 5.55
N THR A 78 -6.50 -4.19 6.77
CA THR A 78 -6.93 -3.18 7.75
C THR A 78 -6.74 -1.82 7.07
N PRO A 79 -7.79 -0.99 6.93
CA PRO A 79 -7.66 0.29 6.27
C PRO A 79 -6.55 1.07 6.96
N ASP A 80 -5.63 1.63 6.18
CA ASP A 80 -4.49 2.36 6.73
C ASP A 80 -5.06 3.50 7.59
N PRO A 81 -4.59 3.72 8.83
CA PRO A 81 -4.95 4.91 9.59
C PRO A 81 -4.80 6.23 8.80
N GLN A 82 -4.00 6.24 7.74
CA GLN A 82 -3.82 7.37 6.82
C GLN A 82 -4.95 7.55 5.78
N ASP A 83 -5.75 6.51 5.48
CA ASP A 83 -6.93 6.60 4.60
C ASP A 83 -8.11 7.31 5.30
N ALA A 84 -8.11 7.29 6.63
CA ALA A 84 -9.18 7.79 7.47
C ALA A 84 -9.04 9.32 7.69
N ASN A 85 -9.40 10.13 6.69
CA ASN A 85 -9.35 11.59 6.86
C ASN A 85 -10.65 12.16 7.47
N LEU A 86 -10.56 12.69 8.69
CA LEU A 86 -11.64 13.42 9.37
C LEU A 86 -12.26 14.53 8.50
N ASP A 87 -11.49 15.14 7.58
CA ASP A 87 -11.98 16.22 6.72
C ASP A 87 -12.89 15.79 5.58
N LEU A 88 -13.04 14.48 5.34
CA LEU A 88 -14.02 13.92 4.40
C LEU A 88 -15.39 13.65 5.06
N ILE A 89 -15.48 13.74 6.38
CA ILE A 89 -16.73 13.52 7.13
C ILE A 89 -17.57 14.80 7.14
N PRO A 90 -18.90 14.74 6.89
CA PRO A 90 -19.78 15.91 6.97
C PRO A 90 -19.70 16.64 8.30
N GLU A 91 -19.73 17.98 8.26
CA GLU A 91 -19.39 18.88 9.36
C GLU A 91 -20.07 18.54 10.70
N ALA A 92 -21.39 18.38 10.72
CA ALA A 92 -22.13 18.02 11.95
C ALA A 92 -21.66 16.69 12.57
N ARG A 93 -21.32 15.69 11.76
CA ARG A 93 -20.74 14.43 12.23
C ARG A 93 -19.29 14.60 12.68
N ARG A 94 -18.54 15.47 12.02
CA ARG A 94 -17.15 15.84 12.35
C ARG A 94 -17.06 16.51 13.72
N GLU A 95 -17.99 17.40 14.06
CA GLU A 95 -18.02 18.03 15.38
C GLU A 95 -18.38 17.07 16.51
N ILE A 96 -19.26 16.09 16.29
CA ILE A 96 -19.49 15.01 17.28
C ILE A 96 -18.18 14.24 17.54
N ILE A 97 -17.46 13.85 16.49
CA ILE A 97 -16.19 13.13 16.61
C ILE A 97 -15.15 13.98 17.37
N ARG A 98 -15.03 15.27 17.04
CA ARG A 98 -14.14 16.23 17.74
C ARG A 98 -14.56 16.44 19.20
N LEU A 99 -15.86 16.49 19.50
CA LEU A 99 -16.39 16.63 20.86
C LEU A 99 -16.03 15.41 21.72
N LEU A 100 -16.31 14.20 21.23
CA LEU A 100 -15.99 12.94 21.90
C LEU A 100 -14.47 12.79 22.10
N LYS A 101 -13.65 13.18 21.13
CA LYS A 101 -12.18 13.19 21.28
C LYS A 101 -11.69 14.13 22.38
N ARG A 102 -12.35 15.27 22.58
CA ARG A 102 -11.97 16.29 23.58
C ARG A 102 -12.48 15.98 24.99
N ARG A 103 -13.68 15.41 25.12
CA ARG A 103 -14.38 15.23 26.40
C ARG A 103 -14.47 13.77 26.88
N GLY A 104 -14.14 12.80 26.03
CA GLY A 104 -14.35 11.39 26.31
C GLY A 104 -15.80 10.96 26.08
N PRO A 105 -16.27 9.87 26.74
CA PRO A 105 -17.62 9.36 26.58
C PRO A 105 -18.69 10.34 27.06
N LEU A 106 -19.71 10.62 26.24
CA LEU A 106 -20.79 11.58 26.56
C LEU A 106 -22.19 11.00 26.29
N PRO A 107 -23.21 11.38 27.08
CA PRO A 107 -24.60 11.11 26.75
C PRO A 107 -25.07 11.95 25.56
N VAL A 108 -26.07 11.47 24.83
CA VAL A 108 -26.57 12.15 23.62
C VAL A 108 -27.20 13.52 23.91
N GLU A 109 -27.69 13.72 25.13
CA GLU A 109 -28.23 14.99 25.61
C GLU A 109 -27.12 16.07 25.67
N GLU A 110 -25.95 15.78 26.24
CA GLU A 110 -24.80 16.70 26.27
C GLU A 110 -24.18 16.93 24.88
N ILE A 111 -24.21 15.91 24.01
CA ILE A 111 -23.76 16.05 22.61
C ILE A 111 -24.70 17.01 21.85
N ALA A 112 -26.01 16.88 22.05
CA ALA A 112 -27.00 17.74 21.42
C ALA A 112 -26.90 19.20 21.89
N GLU A 113 -26.75 19.41 23.20
CA GLU A 113 -26.51 20.72 23.81
C GLU A 113 -25.22 21.37 23.28
N ALA A 114 -24.10 20.64 23.30
CA ALA A 114 -22.80 21.17 22.86
C ALA A 114 -22.74 21.52 21.36
N LEU A 115 -23.60 20.93 20.53
CA LEU A 115 -23.73 21.24 19.10
C LEU A 115 -24.91 22.17 18.78
N ALA A 116 -25.68 22.62 19.78
CA ALA A 116 -26.90 23.40 19.61
C ALA A 116 -27.94 22.77 18.64
N VAL A 117 -28.06 21.44 18.67
CA VAL A 117 -29.01 20.65 17.84
C VAL A 117 -30.05 19.95 18.72
N THR A 118 -31.12 19.45 18.10
CA THR A 118 -32.08 18.59 18.83
C THR A 118 -31.46 17.24 19.17
N VAL A 119 -31.89 16.63 20.29
CA VAL A 119 -31.50 15.25 20.66
C VAL A 119 -31.81 14.24 19.55
N SER A 120 -32.89 14.47 18.78
CA SER A 120 -33.23 13.63 17.62
C SER A 120 -32.20 13.75 16.50
N GLY A 121 -31.78 14.98 16.15
CA GLY A 121 -30.73 15.23 15.16
C GLY A 121 -29.38 14.64 15.58
N ALA A 122 -29.00 14.80 16.86
CA ALA A 122 -27.81 14.17 17.41
C ALA A 122 -27.87 12.63 17.31
N ARG A 123 -29.01 12.00 17.63
CA ARG A 123 -29.21 10.54 17.45
C ARG A 123 -29.11 10.10 16.01
N GLN A 124 -29.62 10.86 15.04
CA GLN A 124 -29.50 10.54 13.62
C GLN A 124 -28.02 10.55 13.16
N HIS A 125 -27.25 11.55 13.59
CA HIS A 125 -25.82 11.62 13.30
C HIS A 125 -25.03 10.49 13.99
N LEU A 126 -25.30 10.23 15.27
CA LEU A 126 -24.67 9.14 16.03
C LEU A 126 -24.97 7.77 15.45
N SER A 127 -26.22 7.48 15.06
CA SER A 127 -26.59 6.22 14.42
C SER A 127 -25.85 6.00 13.09
N SER A 128 -25.63 7.06 12.31
CA SER A 128 -24.78 6.95 11.11
C SER A 128 -23.31 6.74 11.45
N LEU A 129 -22.77 7.35 12.51
CA LEU A 129 -21.38 7.16 12.94
C LEU A 129 -21.14 5.77 13.54
N GLU A 130 -22.12 5.22 14.25
CA GLU A 130 -22.14 3.85 14.76
C GLU A 130 -22.12 2.84 13.61
N ARG A 131 -23.01 3.00 12.63
CA ARG A 131 -23.06 2.15 11.42
C ARG A 131 -21.77 2.22 10.61
N ASP A 132 -21.13 3.39 10.54
CA ASP A 132 -19.86 3.59 9.83
C ASP A 132 -18.64 3.13 10.69
N GLY A 133 -18.87 2.60 11.90
CA GLY A 133 -17.88 2.01 12.80
C GLY A 133 -17.00 3.00 13.57
N ILE A 134 -17.37 4.28 13.59
CA ILE A 134 -16.58 5.40 14.11
C ILE A 134 -16.85 5.66 15.60
N VAL A 135 -18.08 5.40 16.03
CA VAL A 135 -18.57 5.60 17.40
C VAL A 135 -19.16 4.29 17.92
N THR A 136 -19.03 4.04 19.21
CA THR A 136 -19.76 3.00 19.95
C THR A 136 -20.46 3.62 21.16
N TYR A 137 -21.19 2.85 21.95
CA TYR A 137 -21.73 3.32 23.22
C TYR A 137 -21.74 2.25 24.31
N GLN A 138 -21.59 2.70 25.56
CA GLN A 138 -21.77 1.89 26.76
C GLN A 138 -23.11 2.21 27.43
N ARG A 139 -23.76 1.20 28.01
CA ARG A 139 -25.02 1.37 28.74
C ARG A 139 -24.73 1.57 30.22
N VAL A 140 -25.03 2.76 30.74
CA VAL A 140 -24.76 3.14 32.13
C VAL A 140 -26.06 3.33 32.88
N TRP A 141 -26.17 2.69 34.05
CA TRP A 141 -27.29 2.84 34.97
C TRP A 141 -26.97 3.95 35.99
N GLN A 142 -27.84 4.95 36.08
CA GLN A 142 -27.80 5.98 37.12
C GLN A 142 -29.16 6.01 37.81
N GLY A 143 -29.28 5.21 38.87
CA GLY A 143 -30.53 5.04 39.62
C GLY A 143 -31.59 4.18 38.90
N PRO A 144 -32.83 4.13 39.44
CA PRO A 144 -33.95 3.41 38.84
C PRO A 144 -34.44 4.13 37.57
N GLY A 145 -34.43 3.44 36.44
CA GLY A 145 -34.87 4.00 35.15
C GLY A 145 -34.42 3.16 33.95
N ARG A 146 -34.47 3.73 32.75
CA ARG A 146 -33.84 3.13 31.56
C ARG A 146 -32.34 3.51 31.54
N PRO A 147 -31.40 2.59 31.22
CA PRO A 147 -29.99 2.94 31.15
C PRO A 147 -29.73 4.03 30.10
N ARG A 148 -28.79 4.93 30.42
CA ARG A 148 -28.28 5.94 29.50
C ARG A 148 -27.24 5.32 28.58
N HIS A 149 -27.08 5.87 27.37
CA HIS A 149 -26.00 5.50 26.46
C HIS A 149 -24.93 6.59 26.54
N LEU A 150 -23.72 6.23 26.97
CA LEU A 150 -22.53 7.08 26.82
C LEU A 150 -21.84 6.70 25.52
N TYR A 151 -21.84 7.61 24.55
CA TYR A 151 -21.21 7.44 23.25
C TYR A 151 -19.73 7.78 23.33
N GLU A 152 -18.87 6.98 22.68
CA GLU A 152 -17.41 7.14 22.67
C GLU A 152 -16.83 6.77 21.29
N LEU A 153 -15.59 7.18 21.01
CA LEU A 153 -14.91 6.81 19.77
C LEU A 153 -14.43 5.37 19.82
N THR A 154 -14.52 4.67 18.69
CA THR A 154 -13.80 3.40 18.48
C THR A 154 -12.33 3.68 18.10
N ASP A 155 -11.48 2.66 18.06
CA ASP A 155 -10.11 2.78 17.50
C ASP A 155 -10.11 3.33 16.06
N ARG A 156 -11.13 2.96 15.26
CA ARG A 156 -11.35 3.50 13.92
C ARG A 156 -11.74 4.98 13.94
N GLY A 157 -12.52 5.41 14.93
CA GLY A 157 -12.83 6.82 15.15
C GLY A 157 -11.66 7.64 15.68
N ASP A 158 -10.78 7.04 16.49
CA ASP A 158 -9.53 7.66 16.93
C ASP A 158 -8.52 7.82 15.79
N ALA A 159 -8.44 6.81 14.91
CA ALA A 159 -7.55 6.82 13.74
C ALA A 159 -7.86 7.96 12.75
N LEU A 160 -9.07 8.54 12.77
CA LEU A 160 -9.44 9.70 11.94
C LEU A 160 -8.60 10.96 12.22
N PHE A 161 -8.02 11.06 13.41
CA PHE A 161 -7.22 12.21 13.80
C PHE A 161 -5.81 12.09 13.25
N GLN A 162 -5.46 12.96 12.30
CA GLN A 162 -4.15 13.01 11.65
C GLN A 162 -3.00 12.98 12.68
N ARG A 163 -2.23 11.90 12.67
CA ARG A 163 -1.09 11.70 13.57
C ARG A 163 0.17 12.19 12.87
N ARG A 164 0.73 13.33 13.29
CA ARG A 164 1.91 13.98 12.68
C ARG A 164 3.24 13.27 13.00
N TYR A 165 3.25 11.94 12.98
CA TYR A 165 4.42 11.14 13.35
C TYR A 165 5.60 11.34 12.40
N ALA A 166 5.36 11.51 11.09
CA ALA A 166 6.43 11.74 10.13
C ALA A 166 7.17 13.07 10.38
N GLU A 167 6.46 14.11 10.82
CA GLU A 167 7.06 15.39 11.24
C GLU A 167 7.92 15.19 12.49
N LEU A 168 7.36 14.60 13.56
CA LEU A 168 8.05 14.36 14.82
C LEU A 168 9.30 13.47 14.65
N LEU A 169 9.19 12.36 13.91
CA LEU A 169 10.35 11.54 13.53
C LEU A 169 11.36 12.33 12.70
N GLY A 170 10.89 13.21 11.81
CA GLY A 170 11.71 14.07 10.99
C GLY A 170 12.44 15.17 11.76
N GLU A 171 11.91 15.59 12.92
CA GLU A 171 12.51 16.50 13.89
C GLU A 171 13.54 15.77 14.77
N LEU A 172 13.17 14.64 15.36
CA LEU A 172 14.04 13.82 16.19
C LEU A 172 15.29 13.31 15.43
N LEU A 173 15.13 12.87 14.18
CA LEU A 173 16.26 12.53 13.30
C LEU A 173 17.12 13.75 12.94
N GLY A 174 16.57 14.97 13.04
CA GLY A 174 17.32 16.21 12.88
C GLY A 174 18.31 16.39 14.02
N TYR A 175 17.82 16.32 15.27
CA TYR A 175 18.64 16.39 16.47
C TYR A 175 19.72 15.29 16.52
N VAL A 176 19.39 14.06 16.08
CA VAL A 176 20.39 12.99 15.96
C VAL A 176 21.48 13.33 14.93
N ARG A 177 21.11 13.88 13.77
CA ARG A 177 22.06 14.29 12.71
C ARG A 177 22.95 15.47 13.14
N GLU A 178 22.41 16.37 13.95
CA GLU A 178 23.15 17.50 14.52
C GLU A 178 24.20 17.05 15.55
N ALA A 179 23.91 15.99 16.32
CA ALA A 179 24.86 15.39 17.25
C ALA A 179 25.95 14.56 16.53
N ASP A 180 25.56 13.69 15.58
CA ASP A 180 26.48 12.96 14.70
C ASP A 180 25.75 12.57 13.39
N PRO A 181 26.17 13.09 12.23
CA PRO A 181 25.57 12.75 10.95
C PRO A 181 25.56 11.25 10.63
N GLY A 182 26.58 10.50 11.06
CA GLY A 182 26.72 9.07 10.79
C GLY A 182 25.68 8.20 11.51
N LEU A 183 25.07 8.69 12.60
CA LEU A 183 24.05 7.94 13.33
C LEU A 183 22.76 7.78 12.53
N VAL A 184 22.38 8.76 11.72
CA VAL A 184 21.17 8.67 10.87
C VAL A 184 21.36 7.62 9.77
N ASP A 185 22.51 7.64 9.09
CA ASP A 185 22.88 6.63 8.10
C ASP A 185 22.91 5.22 8.72
N LEU A 186 23.47 5.08 9.93
CA LEU A 186 23.50 3.83 10.68
C LEU A 186 22.08 3.31 11.01
N VAL A 187 21.15 4.19 11.36
CA VAL A 187 19.74 3.83 11.61
C VAL A 187 19.07 3.30 10.33
N PHE A 188 19.23 3.99 9.20
CA PHE A 188 18.65 3.54 7.92
C PHE A 188 19.31 2.26 7.40
N ALA A 189 20.63 2.10 7.56
CA ALA A 189 21.36 0.88 7.23
C ALA A 189 20.89 -0.30 8.09
N ARG A 190 20.75 -0.12 9.41
CA ARG A 190 20.29 -1.15 10.35
C ARG A 190 18.83 -1.54 10.09
N ARG A 191 17.95 -0.59 9.73
CA ARG A 191 16.57 -0.86 9.30
C ARG A 191 16.55 -1.73 8.03
N SER A 192 17.36 -1.36 7.04
CA SER A 192 17.44 -2.06 5.75
C SER A 192 17.97 -3.48 5.92
N HIS A 193 19.05 -3.67 6.69
CA HIS A 193 19.60 -4.98 7.00
C HIS A 193 18.63 -5.87 7.78
N ARG A 194 17.95 -5.33 8.81
CA ARG A 194 16.91 -6.08 9.54
C ARG A 194 15.77 -6.55 8.64
N ARG A 195 15.28 -5.68 7.74
CA ARG A 195 14.25 -6.06 6.76
C ARG A 195 14.73 -7.15 5.81
N PHE A 196 15.98 -7.09 5.36
CA PHE A 196 16.58 -8.14 4.55
C PHE A 196 16.65 -9.48 5.31
N GLU A 197 17.16 -9.50 6.55
CA GLU A 197 17.23 -10.75 7.34
C GLU A 197 15.84 -11.32 7.67
N SER A 198 14.84 -10.49 7.94
CA SER A 198 13.46 -10.96 8.14
C SER A 198 12.81 -11.49 6.85
N ALA A 199 13.19 -10.97 5.69
CA ALA A 199 12.72 -11.46 4.39
C ALA A 199 13.45 -12.72 3.93
N ARG A 200 14.74 -12.86 4.26
CA ARG A 200 15.63 -13.89 3.70
C ARG A 200 15.07 -15.33 3.80
N PRO A 201 14.55 -15.83 4.93
CA PRO A 201 13.99 -17.19 5.02
C PRO A 201 12.79 -17.45 4.10
N ARG A 202 12.08 -16.39 3.68
CA ARG A 202 10.95 -16.47 2.73
C ARG A 202 11.41 -16.48 1.27
N LEU A 203 12.67 -16.12 1.01
CA LEU A 203 13.27 -15.98 -0.32
C LEU A 203 14.28 -17.08 -0.66
N GLU A 204 14.71 -17.86 0.33
CA GLU A 204 15.57 -19.04 0.14
C GLU A 204 14.88 -20.07 -0.77
N ASP A 205 15.69 -20.77 -1.57
CA ASP A 205 15.30 -21.78 -2.58
C ASP A 205 14.28 -21.41 -3.68
N LEU A 206 13.68 -20.21 -3.63
CA LEU A 206 12.80 -19.69 -4.67
C LEU A 206 13.57 -19.27 -5.96
N SER A 207 12.94 -19.49 -7.12
CA SER A 207 13.42 -18.92 -8.39
C SER A 207 13.31 -17.39 -8.42
N LEU A 208 13.98 -16.73 -9.36
CA LEU A 208 13.95 -15.25 -9.47
C LEU A 208 12.51 -14.70 -9.57
N THR A 209 11.66 -15.33 -10.37
CA THR A 209 10.27 -14.90 -10.56
C THR A 209 9.44 -15.08 -9.28
N GLU A 210 9.70 -16.14 -8.51
CA GLU A 210 9.03 -16.38 -7.23
C GLU A 210 9.53 -15.42 -6.16
N ARG A 211 10.84 -15.18 -6.07
CA ARG A 211 11.43 -14.14 -5.20
C ARG A 211 10.83 -12.77 -5.48
N LEU A 212 10.63 -12.39 -6.75
CA LEU A 212 10.01 -11.11 -7.09
C LEU A 212 8.56 -11.01 -6.62
N ARG A 213 7.77 -12.08 -6.75
CA ARG A 213 6.39 -12.13 -6.20
C ARG A 213 6.37 -12.09 -4.68
N GLU A 214 7.31 -12.78 -4.03
CA GLU A 214 7.39 -12.83 -2.58
C GLU A 214 7.88 -11.50 -1.98
N VAL A 215 8.83 -10.81 -2.62
CA VAL A 215 9.21 -9.42 -2.27
C VAL A 215 8.01 -8.49 -2.39
N VAL A 216 7.21 -8.61 -3.46
CA VAL A 216 5.98 -7.84 -3.64
C VAL A 216 4.98 -8.14 -2.52
N ARG A 217 4.82 -9.40 -2.11
CA ARG A 217 3.96 -9.77 -0.97
C ARG A 217 4.46 -9.17 0.35
N ILE A 218 5.75 -9.25 0.65
CA ILE A 218 6.37 -8.64 1.85
C ILE A 218 6.14 -7.12 1.86
N MET A 219 6.29 -6.46 0.71
CA MET A 219 6.06 -5.02 0.58
C MET A 219 4.58 -4.64 0.72
N ASP A 220 3.65 -5.50 0.32
CA ASP A 220 2.21 -5.29 0.49
C ASP A 220 1.78 -5.48 1.96
N GLU A 221 2.30 -6.51 2.64
CA GLU A 221 2.17 -6.70 4.10
C GLU A 221 2.67 -5.49 4.91
N ASP A 222 3.69 -4.79 4.38
CA ASP A 222 4.23 -3.54 4.93
C ASP A 222 3.47 -2.25 4.52
N GLY A 223 2.41 -2.36 3.73
CA GLY A 223 1.59 -1.22 3.29
C GLY A 223 2.21 -0.35 2.19
N TYR A 224 3.14 -0.87 1.37
CA TYR A 224 3.76 -0.12 0.26
C TYR A 224 2.90 -0.10 -1.03
N TYR A 225 1.81 -0.87 -1.11
CA TYR A 225 0.96 -1.06 -2.30
C TYR A 225 1.80 -1.27 -3.59
N PRO A 226 2.57 -2.37 -3.67
CA PRO A 226 3.48 -2.66 -4.78
C PRO A 226 2.79 -3.33 -5.98
N GLU A 227 3.27 -3.04 -7.19
CA GLU A 227 2.87 -3.71 -8.43
C GLU A 227 4.09 -4.27 -9.16
N LEU A 228 4.08 -5.58 -9.48
CA LEU A 228 5.10 -6.20 -10.32
C LEU A 228 4.73 -6.06 -11.81
N GLN A 229 5.56 -5.34 -12.55
CA GLN A 229 5.40 -5.10 -13.98
C GLN A 229 6.52 -5.77 -14.76
N THR A 230 6.19 -6.64 -15.72
CA THR A 230 7.15 -7.15 -16.70
C THR A 230 7.27 -6.12 -17.83
N GLN A 231 8.46 -5.55 -18.01
CA GLN A 231 8.74 -4.58 -19.08
C GLN A 231 9.08 -5.28 -20.40
N ARG A 232 9.89 -6.34 -20.31
CA ARG A 232 10.33 -7.23 -21.39
C ARG A 232 10.63 -8.61 -20.78
N GLU A 233 10.89 -9.60 -21.61
CA GLU A 233 11.40 -10.88 -21.16
C GLU A 233 12.72 -10.70 -20.38
N GLY A 234 12.75 -11.18 -19.13
CA GLY A 234 13.87 -10.96 -18.20
C GLY A 234 14.01 -9.55 -17.59
N GLU A 235 13.11 -8.61 -17.88
CA GLU A 235 13.15 -7.22 -17.37
C GLU A 235 11.91 -6.92 -16.53
N TRP A 236 12.05 -6.88 -15.20
CA TRP A 236 10.96 -6.59 -14.25
C TRP A 236 11.14 -5.24 -13.57
N ARG A 237 10.02 -4.64 -13.17
CA ARG A 237 9.93 -3.40 -12.39
C ARG A 237 8.94 -3.62 -11.26
N ILE A 238 9.28 -3.20 -10.04
CA ILE A 238 8.30 -3.05 -8.96
C ILE A 238 7.94 -1.56 -8.89
N LEU A 239 6.69 -1.23 -9.23
CA LEU A 239 6.11 0.09 -8.99
C LEU A 239 5.58 0.12 -7.55
N VAL A 240 5.76 1.23 -6.84
CA VAL A 240 5.42 1.36 -5.42
C VAL A 240 4.54 2.59 -5.26
N ARG A 241 3.27 2.41 -4.88
CA ARG A 241 2.31 3.52 -4.79
C ARG A 241 2.41 4.27 -3.46
N ASN A 242 2.54 3.54 -2.34
CA ASN A 242 2.80 4.12 -1.02
C ASN A 242 4.25 3.87 -0.57
N CYS A 243 4.82 4.76 0.23
CA CYS A 243 6.07 4.50 0.92
C CYS A 243 6.02 5.21 2.29
N PRO A 244 5.74 4.46 3.38
CA PRO A 244 5.56 5.03 4.73
C PRO A 244 6.75 5.83 5.29
N VAL A 245 7.91 5.79 4.61
CA VAL A 245 9.13 6.50 4.99
C VAL A 245 9.63 7.48 3.93
N ARG A 246 8.87 7.78 2.86
CA ARG A 246 9.32 8.60 1.72
C ARG A 246 9.86 9.96 2.16
N ALA A 247 9.08 10.73 2.90
CA ALA A 247 9.46 12.07 3.35
C ALA A 247 10.74 12.08 4.21
N LEU A 248 10.96 11.03 5.02
CA LEU A 248 12.19 10.87 5.80
C LEU A 248 13.36 10.46 4.90
N GLY A 249 13.16 9.50 4.01
CA GLY A 249 14.19 9.02 3.08
C GLY A 249 14.66 10.09 2.08
N GLU A 250 13.80 11.03 1.70
CA GLU A 250 14.17 12.18 0.86
C GLU A 250 14.94 13.26 1.66
N LYS A 251 14.53 13.55 2.90
CA LYS A 251 15.20 14.52 3.80
C LYS A 251 16.57 14.04 4.31
N TYR A 252 16.74 12.73 4.42
CA TYR A 252 17.91 12.05 4.96
C TYR A 252 18.52 11.06 3.96
N ALA A 253 18.41 11.33 2.65
CA ALA A 253 19.08 10.52 1.64
C ALA A 253 20.60 10.58 1.84
N PRO A 254 21.32 9.42 1.79
CA PRO A 254 22.78 9.42 1.82
C PRO A 254 23.32 10.18 0.59
N ALA A 255 24.46 10.86 0.80
CA ALA A 255 25.08 11.76 -0.17
C ALA A 255 25.74 11.04 -1.36
#